data_AF-A0A2T1GIR0-F1
#
_entry.id   AF-A0A2T1GIR0-F1
#
_cell.length_a   1.000
_cell.length_b   1.000
_cell.length_c   1.000
_cell.angle_alpha   90.00
_cell.angle_beta   90.00
_cell.angle_gamma   90.00
#
_symmetry.space_group_name_H-M   'P 1'
#
loop_
_entity.id
_entity.type
_entity.pdbx_description
1 polymer ?
#
loop_
_entity_poly.entity_id
_entity_poly.type
_entity_poly.pdbx_seq_one_letter_code
_entity_poly.pdbx_strand_id
1 'polypeptide(L)'
;MGSGGVNASLQTVGKGIEALSPTAVIMVGIAFGVNESKQSIGDILVTEQLRLYDLQRVGTQDAQEQISLRGDKPHASSWLINHFRSADVRWEGATVRFGTVLTGEKLIDNIDYRDRLRRIESEAIGGEMEGVGLYVACNDKKVDWILVKGICDWADGNKAQDKESRQKTAAQNAAEFVVHALKFGSIDWQQRRGKGLKRPDNSGVMTDREILTPALAMARRSLGILEEQAAGYGKLQIPAHLQIDLEQKRQEVSALEARLRNGESNG
;
A
#
# COMPACT_ATOMS: atom_id res chain seq x y z
N MET A 1 -8.85 1.70 10.48
CA MET A 1 -7.68 0.92 10.05
C MET A 1 -8.16 -0.52 9.93
N GLY A 2 -7.68 -1.28 8.94
CA GLY A 2 -8.30 -2.53 8.54
C GLY A 2 -8.50 -2.67 7.02
N SER A 3 -9.09 -3.78 6.60
CA SER A 3 -9.37 -4.08 5.19
C SER A 3 -10.85 -4.09 4.84
N GLY A 4 -11.72 -4.53 5.76
CA GLY A 4 -13.16 -4.61 5.60
C GLY A 4 -13.89 -3.48 6.32
N GLY A 5 -14.01 -2.32 5.68
CA GLY A 5 -14.75 -1.18 6.23
C GLY A 5 -14.91 -0.04 5.22
N VAL A 6 -15.73 0.95 5.55
CA VAL A 6 -15.87 2.16 4.71
C VAL A 6 -14.52 2.87 4.65
N ASN A 7 -14.04 3.16 3.44
CA ASN A 7 -12.73 3.76 3.18
C ASN A 7 -11.53 2.94 3.70
N ALA A 8 -11.73 1.66 4.02
CA ALA A 8 -10.65 0.75 4.39
C ALA A 8 -9.76 0.43 3.19
N SER A 9 -8.65 -0.29 3.42
CA SER A 9 -7.62 -0.53 2.42
C SER A 9 -8.16 -1.17 1.13
N LEU A 10 -9.12 -2.10 1.19
CA LEU A 10 -9.70 -2.71 -0.01
C LEU A 10 -10.35 -1.66 -0.95
N GLN A 11 -11.18 -0.77 -0.40
CA GLN A 11 -11.83 0.28 -1.19
C GLN A 11 -10.83 1.32 -1.66
N THR A 12 -9.93 1.76 -0.79
CA THR A 12 -8.97 2.84 -1.10
C THR A 12 -7.97 2.41 -2.16
N VAL A 13 -7.41 1.20 -2.04
CA VAL A 13 -6.50 0.64 -3.05
C VAL A 13 -7.25 0.37 -4.35
N GLY A 14 -8.44 -0.22 -4.30
CA GLY A 14 -9.27 -0.47 -5.49
C GLY A 14 -9.58 0.81 -6.28
N LYS A 15 -10.10 1.84 -5.60
CA LYS A 15 -10.36 3.16 -6.20
C LYS A 15 -9.09 3.80 -6.74
N GLY A 16 -7.97 3.67 -6.03
CA GLY A 16 -6.66 4.16 -6.48
C GLY A 16 -6.18 3.48 -7.77
N ILE A 17 -6.33 2.15 -7.87
CA ILE A 17 -5.99 1.40 -9.07
C ILE A 17 -6.87 1.84 -10.25
N GLU A 18 -8.17 1.97 -10.05
CA GLU A 18 -9.11 2.40 -11.10
C GLU A 18 -8.84 3.84 -11.56
N ALA A 19 -8.54 4.73 -10.62
CA ALA A 19 -8.28 6.12 -10.93
C ALA A 19 -6.95 6.33 -11.67
N LEU A 20 -5.88 5.64 -11.23
CA LEU A 20 -4.50 5.92 -11.63
C LEU A 20 -3.91 4.90 -12.60
N SER A 21 -4.50 3.71 -12.71
CA SER A 21 -3.98 2.58 -13.51
C SER A 21 -2.48 2.32 -13.27
N PRO A 22 -2.05 2.15 -12.00
CA PRO A 22 -0.64 2.03 -11.67
C PRO A 22 -0.05 0.70 -12.16
N THR A 23 1.25 0.69 -12.38
CA THR A 23 2.01 -0.56 -12.65
C THR A 23 2.16 -1.40 -11.39
N ALA A 24 2.30 -0.74 -10.24
CA ALA A 24 2.41 -1.39 -8.95
C ALA A 24 1.84 -0.53 -7.83
N VAL A 25 1.43 -1.17 -6.73
CA VAL A 25 1.03 -0.52 -5.48
C VAL A 25 2.00 -0.89 -4.37
N ILE A 26 2.56 0.13 -3.69
CA ILE A 26 3.41 -0.04 -2.52
C ILE A 26 2.64 0.45 -1.30
N MET A 27 2.32 -0.44 -0.36
CA MET A 27 1.66 -0.06 0.88
C MET A 27 2.67 0.22 1.98
N VAL A 28 2.82 1.50 2.32
CA VAL A 28 3.73 1.97 3.37
C VAL A 28 2.96 2.21 4.67
N GLY A 29 3.58 1.99 5.82
CA GLY A 29 2.96 2.29 7.11
C GLY A 29 3.73 1.74 8.30
N ILE A 30 3.00 1.38 9.36
CA ILE A 30 3.53 0.84 10.61
C ILE A 30 2.98 -0.56 10.88
N ALA A 31 3.71 -1.33 11.68
CA ALA A 31 3.42 -2.70 12.06
C ALA A 31 3.86 -2.97 13.50
N PHE A 32 3.42 -4.09 14.06
CA PHE A 32 4.00 -4.63 15.27
C PHE A 32 5.13 -5.62 14.95
N GLY A 33 6.13 -5.69 15.82
CA GLY A 33 7.16 -6.71 15.82
C GLY A 33 6.76 -7.92 16.64
N VAL A 34 7.44 -9.05 16.43
CA VAL A 34 7.12 -10.34 17.09
C VAL A 34 8.29 -10.93 17.87
N ASN A 35 9.47 -10.31 17.83
CA ASN A 35 10.66 -10.79 18.53
C ASN A 35 11.59 -9.65 18.98
N GLU A 36 11.37 -9.15 20.19
CA GLU A 36 12.16 -8.07 20.83
C GLU A 36 13.66 -8.38 20.97
N SER A 37 14.04 -9.66 21.06
CA SER A 37 15.46 -10.04 21.15
C SER A 37 16.21 -9.91 19.82
N LYS A 38 15.48 -9.88 18.69
CA LYS A 38 16.05 -9.84 17.35
C LYS A 38 15.69 -8.59 16.57
N GLN A 39 14.68 -7.84 17.01
CA GLN A 39 14.10 -6.70 16.31
C GLN A 39 14.19 -5.46 17.20
N SER A 40 14.21 -4.29 16.58
CA SER A 40 14.11 -3.00 17.27
C SER A 40 12.92 -2.19 16.77
N ILE A 41 12.41 -1.27 17.61
CA ILE A 41 11.48 -0.24 17.14
C ILE A 41 12.15 0.55 16.01
N GLY A 42 11.41 0.76 14.92
CA GLY A 42 11.92 1.41 13.71
C GLY A 42 12.54 0.47 12.69
N ASP A 43 12.79 -0.81 13.01
CA ASP A 43 13.13 -1.81 11.99
C ASP A 43 12.04 -1.86 10.92
N ILE A 44 12.45 -2.09 9.67
CA ILE A 44 11.59 -2.07 8.50
C ILE A 44 11.27 -3.51 8.10
N LEU A 45 9.99 -3.82 7.92
CA LEU A 45 9.47 -5.08 7.43
C LEU A 45 9.09 -4.91 5.96
N VAL A 46 9.66 -5.74 5.09
CA VAL A 46 9.29 -5.83 3.68
C VAL A 46 8.68 -7.20 3.43
N THR A 47 7.47 -7.23 2.88
CA THR A 47 6.77 -8.49 2.64
C THR A 47 7.41 -9.30 1.51
N GLU A 48 7.64 -10.58 1.77
CA GLU A 48 7.77 -11.59 0.72
C GLU A 48 6.44 -12.33 0.52
N GLN A 49 5.76 -12.59 1.63
CA GLN A 49 4.43 -13.18 1.69
C GLN A 49 3.58 -12.45 2.71
N LEU A 50 2.27 -12.40 2.46
CA LEU A 50 1.29 -12.06 3.49
C LEU A 50 0.69 -13.34 4.06
N ARG A 51 0.44 -13.36 5.36
CA ARG A 51 -0.30 -14.44 6.00
C ARG A 51 -1.60 -13.90 6.59
N LEU A 52 -2.70 -14.20 5.90
CA LEU A 52 -4.04 -13.78 6.29
C LEU A 52 -4.50 -14.65 7.46
N TYR A 53 -4.57 -14.10 8.66
CA TYR A 53 -4.81 -14.89 9.86
C TYR A 53 -6.26 -14.94 10.33
N ASP A 54 -7.15 -14.08 9.80
CA ASP A 54 -8.55 -14.05 10.28
C ASP A 54 -9.41 -15.19 9.72
N LEU A 55 -9.12 -15.65 8.51
CA LEU A 55 -9.82 -16.79 7.93
C LEU A 55 -9.31 -18.07 8.60
N GLN A 56 -10.09 -18.58 9.54
CA GLN A 56 -9.75 -19.72 10.37
C GLN A 56 -10.84 -20.79 10.32
N ARG A 57 -10.43 -22.06 10.40
CA ARG A 57 -11.31 -23.15 10.85
C ARG A 57 -11.05 -23.34 12.33
N VAL A 58 -12.11 -23.17 13.12
CA VAL A 58 -12.13 -23.51 14.54
C VAL A 58 -12.79 -24.88 14.68
N GLY A 59 -12.04 -25.86 15.17
CA GLY A 59 -12.50 -27.22 15.39
C GLY A 59 -12.24 -27.68 16.82
N THR A 60 -12.55 -28.95 17.09
CA THR A 60 -12.32 -29.58 18.40
C THR A 60 -11.52 -30.86 18.18
N GLN A 61 -10.41 -31.02 18.91
CA GLN A 61 -9.64 -32.26 19.00
C GLN A 61 -9.27 -32.48 20.46
N ASP A 62 -9.51 -33.68 20.97
CA ASP A 62 -9.23 -34.04 22.37
C ASP A 62 -9.82 -33.05 23.40
N ALA A 63 -11.07 -32.61 23.15
CA ALA A 63 -11.79 -31.60 23.93
C ALA A 63 -11.12 -30.22 24.02
N GLN A 64 -10.10 -29.95 23.19
CA GLN A 64 -9.46 -28.65 23.06
C GLN A 64 -9.80 -27.99 21.72
N GLU A 65 -9.84 -26.66 21.73
CA GLU A 65 -9.99 -25.86 20.52
C GLU A 65 -8.76 -26.06 19.61
N GLN A 66 -9.02 -26.36 18.34
CA GLN A 66 -8.00 -26.44 17.31
C GLN A 66 -8.24 -25.38 16.25
N ILE A 67 -7.29 -24.47 16.10
CA ILE A 67 -7.31 -23.42 15.09
C ILE A 67 -6.39 -23.80 13.94
N SER A 68 -6.92 -23.77 12.73
CA SER A 68 -6.13 -23.87 11.50
C SER A 68 -6.46 -22.72 10.56
N LEU A 69 -5.45 -22.15 9.92
CA LEU A 69 -5.67 -21.06 8.95
C LEU A 69 -6.27 -21.62 7.66
N ARG A 70 -7.24 -20.87 7.13
CA ARG A 70 -7.92 -21.10 5.85
C ARG A 70 -7.60 -20.00 4.84
N GLY A 71 -7.01 -18.90 5.28
CA GLY A 71 -6.58 -17.82 4.41
C GLY A 71 -5.36 -18.19 3.57
N ASP A 72 -5.27 -17.57 2.40
CA ASP A 72 -4.13 -17.69 1.51
C ASP A 72 -2.82 -17.21 2.18
N LYS A 73 -1.69 -17.64 1.61
CA LYS A 73 -0.36 -17.08 1.89
C LYS A 73 0.23 -16.48 0.61
N PRO A 74 -0.37 -15.39 0.07
CA PRO A 74 0.03 -14.88 -1.24
C PRO A 74 1.44 -14.28 -1.18
N HIS A 75 2.18 -14.46 -2.27
CA HIS A 75 3.46 -13.81 -2.48
C HIS A 75 3.26 -12.38 -2.99
N ALA A 76 4.10 -11.46 -2.51
CA ALA A 76 4.29 -10.18 -3.17
C ALA A 76 5.04 -10.37 -4.50
N SER A 77 5.02 -9.34 -5.33
CA SER A 77 5.53 -9.42 -6.70
C SER A 77 7.04 -9.64 -6.69
N SER A 78 7.51 -10.73 -7.30
CA SER A 78 8.92 -11.15 -7.21
C SER A 78 9.90 -10.08 -7.68
N TRP A 79 9.53 -9.28 -8.68
CA TRP A 79 10.39 -8.21 -9.16
C TRP A 79 10.48 -7.04 -8.16
N LEU A 80 9.41 -6.72 -7.44
CA LEU A 80 9.45 -5.72 -6.37
C LEU A 80 10.31 -6.24 -5.22
N ILE A 81 10.16 -7.50 -4.82
CA ILE A 81 11.00 -8.12 -3.79
C ILE A 81 12.48 -8.00 -4.18
N ASN A 82 12.84 -8.40 -5.40
CA ASN A 82 14.22 -8.33 -5.88
C ASN A 82 14.75 -6.89 -5.95
N HIS A 83 13.90 -5.94 -6.37
CA HIS A 83 14.25 -4.53 -6.43
C HIS A 83 14.55 -3.97 -5.04
N PHE A 84 13.67 -4.21 -4.07
CA PHE A 84 13.85 -3.77 -2.69
C PHE A 84 15.04 -4.45 -2.00
N ARG A 85 15.28 -5.75 -2.27
CA ARG A 85 16.50 -6.45 -1.79
C ARG A 85 17.77 -5.84 -2.36
N SER A 86 17.75 -5.43 -3.63
CA SER A 86 18.91 -4.79 -4.24
C SER A 86 19.15 -3.39 -3.66
N ALA A 87 18.07 -2.64 -3.39
CA ALA A 87 18.15 -1.33 -2.76
C ALA A 87 18.72 -1.39 -1.32
N ASP A 88 18.35 -2.43 -0.57
CA ASP A 88 18.85 -2.70 0.79
C ASP A 88 20.39 -2.81 0.85
N VAL A 89 21.03 -3.36 -0.19
CA VAL A 89 22.51 -3.46 -0.26
C VAL A 89 23.22 -2.11 -0.13
N ARG A 90 22.55 -1.02 -0.53
CA ARG A 90 23.08 0.35 -0.47
C ARG A 90 22.33 1.23 0.53
N TRP A 91 21.52 0.62 1.39
CA TRP A 91 20.78 1.31 2.42
C TRP A 91 21.63 1.42 3.69
N GLU A 92 21.67 2.62 4.27
CA GLU A 92 22.47 2.91 5.47
C GLU A 92 21.59 3.31 6.68
N GLY A 93 20.26 3.19 6.54
CA GLY A 93 19.31 3.53 7.59
C GLY A 93 18.91 2.34 8.46
N ALA A 94 17.65 2.33 8.92
CA ALA A 94 17.14 1.30 9.82
C ALA A 94 17.18 -0.10 9.19
N THR A 95 17.39 -1.13 10.02
CA THR A 95 17.49 -2.53 9.61
C THR A 95 16.26 -2.97 8.82
N VAL A 96 16.48 -3.54 7.63
CA VAL A 96 15.41 -4.08 6.78
C VAL A 96 15.31 -5.59 6.95
N ARG A 97 14.08 -6.09 7.03
CA ARG A 97 13.76 -7.51 7.22
C ARG A 97 12.75 -7.94 6.18
N PHE A 98 13.14 -8.91 5.36
CA PHE A 98 12.27 -9.52 4.36
C PHE A 98 11.65 -10.79 4.93
N GLY A 99 10.35 -11.01 4.73
CA GLY A 99 9.70 -12.24 5.18
C GLY A 99 8.19 -12.21 5.16
N THR A 100 7.59 -13.16 5.88
CA THR A 100 6.13 -13.29 6.00
C THR A 100 5.57 -12.26 6.97
N VAL A 101 4.59 -11.46 6.54
CA VAL A 101 3.91 -10.48 7.41
C VAL A 101 2.48 -10.94 7.68
N LEU A 102 2.10 -11.00 8.95
CA LEU A 102 0.74 -11.32 9.40
C LEU A 102 -0.20 -10.16 9.07
N THR A 103 -1.40 -10.46 8.57
CA THR A 103 -2.41 -9.42 8.28
C THR A 103 -3.83 -9.88 8.66
N GLY A 104 -4.59 -8.96 9.26
CA GLY A 104 -5.98 -9.17 9.66
C GLY A 104 -6.62 -7.93 10.32
N GLU A 105 -7.93 -7.97 10.52
CA GLU A 105 -8.78 -6.88 11.03
C GLU A 105 -8.60 -6.57 12.51
N LYS A 106 -8.02 -7.50 13.27
CA LYS A 106 -7.84 -7.31 14.71
C LYS A 106 -6.66 -6.39 14.98
N LEU A 107 -6.90 -5.31 15.73
CA LEU A 107 -5.82 -4.59 16.40
C LEU A 107 -5.31 -5.45 17.54
N ILE A 108 -4.06 -5.92 17.43
CA ILE A 108 -3.46 -6.80 18.44
C ILE A 108 -2.72 -5.98 19.50
N ASP A 109 -3.13 -6.17 20.74
CA ASP A 109 -2.54 -5.63 21.96
C ASP A 109 -2.48 -6.68 23.08
N ASN A 110 -2.42 -7.95 22.68
CA ASN A 110 -2.40 -9.10 23.58
C ASN A 110 -1.25 -10.03 23.20
N ILE A 111 -0.25 -10.12 24.09
CA ILE A 111 0.98 -10.88 23.85
C ILE A 111 0.70 -12.37 23.60
N ASP A 112 -0.23 -12.97 24.36
CA ASP A 112 -0.58 -14.38 24.20
C ASP A 112 -1.24 -14.65 22.85
N TYR A 113 -2.07 -13.73 22.37
CA TYR A 113 -2.71 -13.82 21.05
C TYR A 113 -1.68 -13.68 19.93
N ARG A 114 -0.79 -12.69 20.01
CA ARG A 114 0.34 -12.53 19.10
C ARG A 114 1.20 -13.79 19.04
N ASP A 115 1.53 -14.37 20.18
CA ASP A 115 2.38 -15.56 20.28
C ASP A 115 1.66 -16.83 19.81
N ARG A 116 0.33 -16.89 19.94
CA ARG A 116 -0.48 -17.92 19.24
C ARG A 116 -0.38 -17.77 17.73
N LEU A 117 -0.51 -16.57 17.17
CA LEU A 117 -0.35 -16.35 15.73
C LEU A 117 1.05 -16.71 15.25
N ARG A 118 2.10 -16.35 16.01
CA ARG A 118 3.48 -16.72 15.70
C ARG A 118 3.72 -18.22 15.77
N ARG A 119 3.03 -18.97 16.63
CA ARG A 119 3.09 -20.45 16.61
C ARG A 119 2.47 -21.05 15.36
N ILE A 120 1.39 -20.44 14.86
CA ILE A 120 0.72 -20.87 13.63
C ILE A 120 1.57 -20.52 12.39
N GLU A 121 2.21 -19.35 12.38
CA GLU A 121 3.11 -18.91 11.33
C GLU A 121 4.48 -18.52 11.91
N SER A 122 5.33 -19.54 12.10
CA SER A 122 6.63 -19.39 12.75
C SER A 122 7.63 -18.49 12.01
N GLU A 123 7.42 -18.31 10.71
CA GLU A 123 8.24 -17.44 9.83
C GLU A 123 7.78 -15.97 9.83
N ALA A 124 6.73 -15.64 10.59
CA ALA A 124 6.24 -14.27 10.66
C ALA A 124 7.31 -13.32 11.21
N ILE A 125 7.53 -12.20 10.53
CA ILE A 125 8.45 -11.14 10.95
C ILE A 125 7.74 -9.94 11.60
N GLY A 126 6.41 -9.95 11.63
CA GLY A 126 5.59 -8.89 12.20
C GLY A 126 4.15 -8.97 11.72
N GLY A 127 3.32 -7.98 12.04
CA GLY A 127 1.97 -7.90 11.50
C GLY A 127 1.33 -6.52 11.49
N GLU A 128 0.27 -6.39 10.69
CA GLU A 128 -0.46 -5.16 10.40
C GLU A 128 -1.93 -5.46 10.01
N MET A 129 -2.72 -4.46 9.59
CA MET A 129 -4.17 -4.61 9.42
C MET A 129 -4.72 -4.34 8.01
N GLU A 130 -3.90 -3.93 7.04
CA GLU A 130 -4.35 -3.45 5.73
C GLU A 130 -3.96 -4.35 4.56
N GLY A 131 -3.03 -5.27 4.76
CA GLY A 131 -2.44 -6.14 3.74
C GLY A 131 -3.45 -7.01 3.00
N VAL A 132 -4.51 -7.46 3.68
CA VAL A 132 -5.64 -8.17 3.02
C VAL A 132 -6.22 -7.33 1.90
N GLY A 133 -6.53 -6.05 2.16
CA GLY A 133 -7.16 -5.15 1.20
C GLY A 133 -6.24 -4.77 0.05
N LEU A 134 -4.95 -4.60 0.33
CA LEU A 134 -3.91 -4.44 -0.69
C LEU A 134 -3.89 -5.62 -1.65
N TYR A 135 -3.71 -6.82 -1.10
CA TYR A 135 -3.58 -8.05 -1.88
C TYR A 135 -4.82 -8.29 -2.74
N VAL A 136 -6.01 -8.24 -2.14
CA VAL A 136 -7.26 -8.55 -2.85
C VAL A 136 -7.50 -7.57 -3.99
N ALA A 137 -7.37 -6.26 -3.74
CA ALA A 137 -7.57 -5.24 -4.78
C ALA A 137 -6.55 -5.37 -5.93
N CYS A 138 -5.28 -5.60 -5.62
CA CYS A 138 -4.22 -5.73 -6.62
C CYS A 138 -4.37 -7.03 -7.42
N ASN A 139 -4.69 -8.14 -6.76
CA ASN A 139 -4.85 -9.45 -7.41
C ASN A 139 -6.06 -9.49 -8.36
N ASP A 140 -7.17 -8.83 -7.99
CA ASP A 140 -8.35 -8.68 -8.86
C ASP A 140 -7.98 -7.96 -10.16
N LYS A 141 -7.29 -6.82 -10.04
CA LYS A 141 -6.92 -5.96 -11.17
C LYS A 141 -5.61 -6.33 -11.87
N LYS A 142 -4.95 -7.42 -11.44
CA LYS A 142 -3.63 -7.86 -11.96
C LYS A 142 -2.55 -6.77 -11.87
N VAL A 143 -2.54 -6.05 -10.77
CA VAL A 143 -1.53 -5.03 -10.45
C VAL A 143 -0.51 -5.62 -9.49
N ASP A 144 0.77 -5.36 -9.74
CA ASP A 144 1.85 -5.81 -8.84
C ASP A 144 1.76 -5.06 -7.51
N TRP A 145 2.09 -5.72 -6.41
CA TRP A 145 2.11 -5.10 -5.09
C TRP A 145 3.28 -5.56 -4.21
N ILE A 146 3.59 -4.72 -3.23
CA ILE A 146 4.47 -5.00 -2.08
C ILE A 146 4.02 -4.14 -0.87
N LEU A 147 4.30 -4.62 0.33
CA LEU A 147 4.00 -3.99 1.60
C LEU A 147 5.30 -3.74 2.38
N VAL A 148 5.45 -2.51 2.89
CA VAL A 148 6.63 -2.05 3.63
C VAL A 148 6.16 -1.33 4.90
N LYS A 149 6.55 -1.81 6.08
CA LYS A 149 6.06 -1.28 7.35
C LYS A 149 7.21 -1.09 8.34
N GLY A 150 7.18 -0.04 9.15
CA GLY A 150 8.11 0.10 10.28
C GLY A 150 7.53 -0.50 11.57
N ILE A 151 8.35 -1.14 12.39
CA ILE A 151 7.92 -1.65 13.70
C ILE A 151 7.69 -0.47 14.67
N CYS A 152 6.47 -0.28 15.16
CA CYS A 152 6.13 0.77 16.13
C CYS A 152 5.79 0.25 17.54
N ASP A 153 5.40 -1.01 17.68
CA ASP A 153 5.11 -1.67 18.96
C ASP A 153 5.33 -3.18 18.88
N TRP A 154 5.01 -3.89 19.97
CA TRP A 154 5.18 -5.33 20.11
C TRP A 154 3.86 -6.10 20.23
N ALA A 155 2.73 -5.44 20.02
CA ALA A 155 1.39 -6.03 20.19
C ALA A 155 1.19 -6.74 21.54
N ASP A 156 1.79 -6.22 22.61
CA ASP A 156 1.86 -6.83 23.95
C ASP A 156 0.90 -6.21 24.98
N GLY A 157 0.28 -5.09 24.63
CA GLY A 157 -0.62 -4.32 25.50
C GLY A 157 0.04 -3.13 26.20
N ASN A 158 1.38 -3.03 26.16
CA ASN A 158 2.13 -1.97 26.84
C ASN A 158 2.43 -0.81 25.87
N LYS A 159 1.39 -0.05 25.51
CA LYS A 159 1.47 1.00 24.47
C LYS A 159 1.61 2.43 24.99
N ALA A 160 1.80 2.64 26.30
CA ALA A 160 1.66 3.98 26.90
C ALA A 160 2.86 4.91 26.70
N GLN A 161 4.10 4.40 26.77
CA GLN A 161 5.30 5.25 26.67
C GLN A 161 5.71 5.48 25.21
N ASP A 162 5.98 6.73 24.84
CA ASP A 162 6.53 7.17 23.56
C ASP A 162 5.80 6.69 22.29
N LYS A 163 4.51 6.34 22.40
CA LYS A 163 3.73 5.77 21.28
C LYS A 163 3.83 6.61 20.01
N GLU A 164 3.58 7.91 20.13
CA GLU A 164 3.58 8.82 18.99
C GLU A 164 4.97 8.94 18.36
N SER A 165 6.01 9.05 19.19
CA SER A 165 7.40 9.08 18.72
C SER A 165 7.78 7.80 17.98
N ARG A 166 7.47 6.64 18.55
CA ARG A 166 7.72 5.32 17.93
C ARG A 166 6.98 5.16 16.61
N GLN A 167 5.72 5.55 16.55
CA GLN A 167 4.93 5.50 15.31
C GLN A 167 5.51 6.42 14.24
N LYS A 168 5.93 7.63 14.61
CA LYS A 168 6.58 8.58 13.70
C LYS A 168 7.89 8.02 13.16
N THR A 169 8.78 7.53 14.03
CA THR A 169 10.05 6.91 13.62
C THR A 169 9.82 5.72 12.69
N ALA A 170 8.90 4.82 13.05
CA ALA A 170 8.58 3.65 12.25
C ALA A 170 8.05 4.02 10.85
N ALA A 171 7.09 4.96 10.78
CA ALA A 171 6.54 5.43 9.52
C ALA A 171 7.59 6.13 8.66
N GLN A 172 8.44 6.96 9.29
CA GLN A 172 9.52 7.68 8.62
C GLN A 172 10.54 6.71 8.03
N ASN A 173 11.05 5.75 8.81
CA ASN A 173 12.02 4.77 8.33
C ASN A 173 11.47 3.96 7.13
N ALA A 174 10.23 3.48 7.23
CA ALA A 174 9.59 2.75 6.13
C ALA A 174 9.45 3.60 4.87
N ALA A 175 9.03 4.86 5.01
CA ALA A 175 8.88 5.78 3.88
C ALA A 175 10.23 6.15 3.25
N GLU A 176 11.26 6.43 4.06
CA GLU A 176 12.61 6.74 3.59
C GLU A 176 13.21 5.57 2.81
N PHE A 177 13.06 4.35 3.30
CA PHE A 177 13.54 3.17 2.58
C PHE A 177 12.79 2.94 1.26
N VAL A 178 11.48 3.20 1.22
CA VAL A 178 10.70 3.14 -0.04
C VAL A 178 11.19 4.20 -1.04
N VAL A 179 11.43 5.43 -0.58
CA VAL A 179 11.98 6.49 -1.44
C VAL A 179 13.38 6.12 -1.94
N HIS A 180 14.23 5.57 -1.08
CA HIS A 180 15.54 5.04 -1.45
C HIS A 180 15.41 3.96 -2.52
N ALA A 181 14.55 2.96 -2.30
CA ALA A 181 14.30 1.90 -3.27
C ALA A 181 13.77 2.43 -4.61
N LEU A 182 12.87 3.41 -4.62
CA LEU A 182 12.36 4.00 -5.87
C LEU A 182 13.42 4.79 -6.63
N LYS A 183 14.41 5.36 -5.94
CA LYS A 183 15.56 6.04 -6.55
C LYS A 183 16.70 5.07 -6.91
N PHE A 184 16.68 3.87 -6.34
CA PHE A 184 17.70 2.85 -6.54
C PHE A 184 17.51 2.16 -7.89
N GLY A 185 18.36 2.49 -8.85
CA GLY A 185 18.34 1.92 -10.20
C GLY A 185 17.17 2.43 -11.06
N SER A 186 17.36 2.42 -12.38
CA SER A 186 16.31 2.79 -13.32
C SER A 186 15.28 1.66 -13.42
N ILE A 187 14.03 1.95 -13.06
CA ILE A 187 12.91 1.04 -13.32
C ILE A 187 12.34 1.39 -14.68
N ASP A 188 12.37 0.44 -15.62
CA ASP A 188 11.68 0.59 -16.89
C ASP A 188 10.17 0.38 -16.70
N TRP A 189 9.49 1.47 -16.37
CA TRP A 189 8.04 1.49 -16.15
C TRP A 189 7.25 1.21 -17.44
N GLN A 190 7.79 1.51 -18.62
CA GLN A 190 7.11 1.30 -19.90
C GLN A 190 7.04 -0.18 -20.25
N GLN A 191 8.17 -0.90 -20.13
CA GLN A 191 8.21 -2.34 -20.33
C GLN A 191 7.27 -3.08 -19.35
N ARG A 192 7.14 -2.58 -18.11
CA ARG A 192 6.27 -3.18 -17.10
C ARG A 192 4.79 -2.92 -17.36
N ARG A 193 4.42 -1.72 -17.82
CA ARG A 193 3.05 -1.43 -18.29
C ARG A 193 2.62 -2.35 -19.42
N GLY A 194 3.53 -2.69 -20.34
CA GLY A 194 3.22 -3.54 -21.50
C GLY A 194 2.93 -5.03 -21.19
N LYS A 195 3.25 -5.52 -19.98
CA LYS A 195 2.99 -6.91 -19.57
C LYS A 195 1.65 -7.11 -18.86
N GLY A 196 1.00 -6.03 -18.40
CA GLY A 196 -0.35 -6.05 -17.82
C GLY A 196 -1.37 -5.44 -18.79
N LEU A 197 -2.24 -6.28 -19.34
CA LEU A 197 -3.17 -6.00 -20.46
C LEU A 197 -2.48 -5.48 -21.72
N LYS A 198 -2.35 -6.35 -22.73
CA LYS A 198 -2.08 -5.94 -24.12
C LYS A 198 -3.13 -4.90 -24.52
N ARG A 199 -2.75 -3.64 -24.67
CA ARG A 199 -3.44 -2.75 -25.61
C ARG A 199 -3.14 -3.25 -27.03
N PRO A 200 -4.07 -3.09 -27.98
CA PRO A 200 -3.80 -3.43 -29.38
C PRO A 200 -2.55 -2.68 -29.85
N ASP A 201 -1.71 -3.39 -30.57
CA ASP A 201 -0.46 -2.91 -31.15
C ASP A 201 -0.67 -1.60 -31.92
N ASN A 202 0.15 -0.59 -31.62
CA ASN A 202 0.37 0.51 -32.56
C ASN A 202 1.82 0.99 -32.38
N SER A 203 2.72 0.48 -33.22
CA SER A 203 4.09 0.93 -33.41
C SER A 203 4.15 2.33 -34.05
N GLY A 204 3.61 3.34 -33.37
CA GLY A 204 3.65 4.74 -33.76
C GLY A 204 4.16 5.59 -32.60
N VAL A 205 4.95 6.63 -32.90
CA VAL A 205 5.26 7.70 -31.95
C VAL A 205 3.94 8.19 -31.37
N MET A 206 3.71 7.98 -30.06
CA MET A 206 2.45 8.34 -29.41
C MET A 206 2.16 9.82 -29.65
N THR A 207 1.00 10.10 -30.22
CA THR A 207 0.56 11.47 -30.45
C THR A 207 0.30 12.17 -29.12
N ASP A 208 0.46 13.50 -29.06
CA ASP A 208 0.14 14.30 -27.85
C ASP A 208 -1.27 13.98 -27.32
N ARG A 209 -2.20 13.64 -28.21
CA ARG A 209 -3.56 13.20 -27.88
C ARG A 209 -3.60 11.90 -27.07
N GLU A 210 -2.80 10.89 -27.44
CA GLU A 210 -2.74 9.59 -26.75
C GLU A 210 -2.12 9.70 -25.35
N ILE A 211 -1.28 10.72 -25.12
CA ILE A 211 -0.66 11.01 -23.82
C ILE A 211 -1.58 11.90 -22.95
N LEU A 212 -2.17 12.93 -23.54
CA LEU A 212 -2.99 13.92 -22.82
C LEU A 212 -4.37 13.38 -22.44
N THR A 213 -4.96 12.47 -23.22
CA THR A 213 -6.31 11.95 -22.94
C THR A 213 -6.37 11.15 -21.63
N PRO A 214 -5.45 10.20 -21.34
CA PRO A 214 -5.41 9.53 -20.04
C PRO A 214 -5.09 10.47 -18.87
N ALA A 215 -4.19 11.44 -19.07
CA ALA A 215 -3.83 12.42 -18.05
C ALA A 215 -5.02 13.33 -17.68
N LEU A 216 -5.77 13.81 -18.68
CA LEU A 216 -6.97 14.60 -18.48
C LEU A 216 -8.07 13.78 -17.78
N ALA A 217 -8.26 12.52 -18.17
CA ALA A 217 -9.22 11.63 -17.51
C ALA A 217 -8.86 11.42 -16.02
N MET A 218 -7.57 11.26 -15.69
CA MET A 218 -7.08 11.15 -14.32
C MET A 218 -7.31 12.44 -13.52
N ALA A 219 -6.97 13.59 -14.09
CA ALA A 219 -7.15 14.89 -13.44
C ALA A 219 -8.63 15.17 -13.13
N ARG A 220 -9.54 14.87 -14.08
CA ARG A 220 -10.99 15.00 -13.90
C ARG A 220 -11.54 14.09 -12.81
N ARG A 221 -11.09 12.83 -12.75
CA ARG A 221 -11.51 11.89 -11.69
C ARG A 221 -11.03 12.34 -10.31
N SER A 222 -9.78 12.78 -10.21
CA SER A 222 -9.23 13.30 -8.95
C SER A 222 -9.97 14.55 -8.49
N LEU A 223 -10.32 15.44 -9.41
CA LEU A 223 -11.16 16.60 -9.13
C LEU A 223 -12.54 16.16 -8.59
N GLY A 224 -13.18 15.17 -9.21
CA GLY A 224 -14.47 14.65 -8.73
C GLY A 224 -14.42 14.11 -7.30
N ILE A 225 -13.33 13.42 -6.92
CA ILE A 225 -13.14 12.95 -5.54
C ILE A 225 -13.01 14.12 -4.57
N LEU A 226 -12.23 15.14 -4.91
CA LEU A 226 -12.07 16.34 -4.08
C LEU A 226 -13.40 17.11 -3.96
N GLU A 227 -14.19 17.16 -5.03
CA GLU A 227 -15.52 17.79 -5.03
C GLU A 227 -16.52 17.01 -4.15
N GLU A 228 -16.51 15.68 -4.20
CA GLU A 228 -17.32 14.83 -3.31
C GLU A 228 -16.92 15.00 -1.85
N GLN A 229 -15.61 15.05 -1.55
CA GLN A 229 -15.10 15.34 -0.21
C GLN A 229 -15.52 16.73 0.28
N ALA A 230 -15.46 17.74 -0.59
CA ALA A 230 -15.87 19.10 -0.26
C ALA A 230 -17.39 19.24 -0.08
N ALA A 231 -18.19 18.47 -0.82
CA ALA A 231 -19.65 18.43 -0.69
C ALA A 231 -20.12 17.89 0.68
N GLY A 232 -19.25 17.14 1.38
CA GLY A 232 -19.47 16.73 2.76
C GLY A 232 -19.40 17.87 3.79
N TYR A 233 -18.91 19.05 3.40
CA TYR A 233 -18.84 20.25 4.25
C TYR A 233 -19.93 21.26 3.87
N GLY A 234 -20.45 22.01 4.85
CA GLY A 234 -21.32 23.15 4.57
C GLY A 234 -20.60 24.22 3.74
N LYS A 235 -21.34 25.00 2.93
CA LYS A 235 -20.80 26.02 1.99
C LYS A 235 -19.81 27.03 2.59
N LEU A 236 -19.76 27.17 3.92
CA LEU A 236 -18.89 28.10 4.65
C LEU A 236 -17.84 27.41 5.55
N GLN A 237 -17.71 26.07 5.48
CA GLN A 237 -16.89 25.26 6.41
C GLN A 237 -15.86 24.36 5.73
N ILE A 238 -15.63 24.49 4.41
CA ILE A 238 -14.61 23.68 3.71
C ILE A 238 -13.22 24.02 4.27
N PRO A 239 -12.43 23.05 4.76
CA PRO A 239 -11.08 23.29 5.26
C PRO A 239 -10.16 23.97 4.22
N ALA A 240 -9.29 24.87 4.65
CA ALA A 240 -8.43 25.66 3.76
C ALA A 240 -7.54 24.80 2.84
N HIS A 241 -6.98 23.69 3.34
CA HIS A 241 -6.17 22.78 2.52
C HIS A 241 -6.98 22.18 1.37
N LEU A 242 -8.23 21.77 1.63
CA LEU A 242 -9.11 21.19 0.64
C LEU A 242 -9.54 22.21 -0.43
N GLN A 243 -9.66 23.49 -0.06
CA GLN A 243 -9.90 24.57 -1.03
C GLN A 243 -8.72 24.76 -1.97
N ILE A 244 -7.50 24.73 -1.44
CA ILE A 244 -6.26 24.84 -2.23
C ILE A 244 -6.13 23.65 -3.19
N ASP A 245 -6.36 22.42 -2.69
CA ASP A 245 -6.28 21.21 -3.50
C ASP A 245 -7.31 21.22 -4.64
N LEU A 246 -8.54 21.66 -4.37
CA LEU A 246 -9.59 21.84 -5.38
C LEU A 246 -9.18 22.85 -6.46
N GLU A 247 -8.66 24.00 -6.05
CA GLU A 247 -8.24 25.05 -6.99
C GLU A 247 -7.11 24.57 -7.90
N GLN A 248 -6.06 23.98 -7.31
CA GLN A 248 -4.94 23.41 -8.06
C GLN A 248 -5.42 22.34 -9.05
N LYS A 249 -6.32 21.45 -8.61
CA LYS A 249 -6.80 20.38 -9.49
C LYS A 249 -7.68 20.88 -10.63
N ARG A 250 -8.48 21.94 -10.40
CA ARG A 250 -9.24 22.62 -11.47
C ARG A 250 -8.34 23.30 -12.48
N GLN A 251 -7.25 23.93 -12.03
CA GLN A 251 -6.25 24.53 -12.92
C GLN A 251 -5.56 23.47 -13.77
N GLU A 252 -5.18 22.33 -13.17
CA GLU A 252 -4.57 21.21 -13.88
C GLU A 252 -5.49 20.63 -14.96
N VAL A 253 -6.77 20.37 -14.64
CA VAL A 253 -7.77 19.92 -15.61
C VAL A 253 -7.90 20.93 -16.75
N SER A 254 -8.04 22.22 -16.43
CA SER A 254 -8.19 23.29 -17.44
C SER A 254 -6.98 23.39 -18.36
N ALA A 255 -5.76 23.27 -17.82
CA ALA A 255 -4.53 23.28 -18.58
C ALA A 255 -4.41 22.07 -19.51
N LEU A 256 -4.78 20.87 -19.05
CA LEU A 256 -4.79 19.66 -19.86
C LEU A 256 -5.84 19.72 -20.97
N GLU A 257 -7.02 20.27 -20.71
CA GLU A 257 -8.04 20.52 -21.74
C GLU A 257 -7.58 21.50 -22.80
N ALA A 258 -6.93 22.60 -22.41
CA ALA A 258 -6.40 23.58 -23.34
C ALA A 258 -5.30 22.97 -24.24
N ARG A 259 -4.40 22.17 -23.66
CA ARG A 259 -3.36 21.46 -24.40
C ARG A 259 -3.94 20.44 -25.38
N LEU A 260 -4.99 19.72 -24.97
CA LEU A 260 -5.67 18.76 -25.85
C LEU A 260 -6.35 19.47 -27.03
N ARG A 261 -7.06 20.59 -26.79
CA ARG A 261 -7.69 21.40 -27.84
C ARG A 261 -6.67 21.99 -28.83
N ASN A 262 -5.54 22.49 -28.33
CA ASN A 262 -4.49 23.05 -29.17
C ASN A 262 -3.77 21.98 -30.00
N GLY A 263 -3.65 20.75 -29.47
CA GLY A 263 -3.14 19.59 -30.22
C GLY A 263 -4.07 19.14 -31.35
N GLU A 264 -5.38 19.35 -31.23
CA GLU A 264 -6.37 19.08 -32.30
C GLU A 264 -6.36 20.15 -33.42
N SER A 265 -5.74 21.30 -33.19
CA SER A 265 -5.70 22.43 -34.14
C SER A 265 -4.49 22.42 -35.09
N ASN A 266 -3.47 21.59 -34.79
CA ASN A 266 -2.19 21.51 -35.49
C ASN A 266 -1.94 20.13 -36.15
N GLY A 267 -2.95 19.26 -36.21
CA GLY A 267 -2.89 17.90 -36.77
C GLY A 267 -3.71 17.74 -38.04
#